data_AF-A0A839V7S7-F1
#
_entry.id   AF-A0A839V7S7-F1
#
_cell.length_a   1.000
_cell.length_b   1.000
_cell.length_c   1.000
_cell.angle_alpha   90.00
_cell.angle_beta   90.00
_cell.angle_gamma   90.00
#
_symmetry.space_group_name_H-M   'P 1'
#
loop_
_entity.id
_entity.type
_entity.pdbx_description
1 polymer ?
#
loop_
_entity_poly.entity_id
_entity_poly.type
_entity_poly.pdbx_seq_one_letter_code
_entity_poly.pdbx_strand_id
1 'polypeptide(L)'
;MSKISFLDIDGVILSGVDWLRPENRAASVLLESARDRMAIYREHVKFNASAITLVNALCTAASAQLVLMSSWRRTHRPADVRDLLTGHGIDRRLWHVDYACPVVGGKRDDVYAWLGSHDDVTAWVALDDEADSEGLPDVGIDGADGLTSASFRVAARVLGADATPVLGCHLEQEHIEQLAENGIGETDIGLARWLEFDRGDGSERPPSRLLRDSSYARATSGSSRAQFERRFRDYLDSRRLTDLS
;
A
#
# COMPACT_ATOMS: atom_id res chain seq x y z
N MET A 1 0.82 -19.00 18.87
CA MET A 1 1.23 -19.11 17.45
C MET A 1 0.84 -17.81 16.81
N SER A 2 1.84 -16.98 16.55
CA SER A 2 1.69 -15.63 16.03
C SER A 2 1.98 -15.60 14.53
N LYS A 3 1.34 -14.66 13.82
CA LYS A 3 1.63 -14.35 12.41
C LYS A 3 2.01 -12.89 12.32
N ILE A 4 3.04 -12.57 11.54
CA ILE A 4 3.61 -11.21 11.53
C ILE A 4 3.67 -10.63 10.12
N SER A 5 3.24 -9.38 9.98
CA SER A 5 3.50 -8.57 8.80
C SER A 5 4.52 -7.49 9.18
N PHE A 6 5.72 -7.60 8.64
CA PHE A 6 6.74 -6.56 8.77
C PHE A 6 6.44 -5.45 7.77
N LEU A 7 6.39 -4.20 8.23
CA LEU A 7 5.98 -3.04 7.45
C LEU A 7 7.15 -2.07 7.26
N ASP A 8 7.53 -1.85 6.00
CA ASP A 8 8.23 -0.63 5.61
C ASP A 8 7.25 0.52 5.29
N ILE A 9 7.75 1.74 5.23
CA ILE A 9 6.99 2.97 5.02
C ILE A 9 7.19 3.48 3.58
N ASP A 10 8.42 3.89 3.27
CA ASP A 10 8.77 4.39 1.95
C ASP A 10 8.61 3.27 0.93
N GLY A 11 8.09 3.59 -0.25
CA GLY A 11 7.85 2.60 -1.30
C GLY A 11 6.69 1.63 -1.06
N VAL A 12 6.12 1.58 0.15
CA VAL A 12 5.01 0.67 0.51
C VAL A 12 3.71 1.41 0.75
N ILE A 13 3.65 2.22 1.80
CA ILE A 13 2.48 3.08 2.14
C ILE A 13 2.74 4.56 1.84
N LEU A 14 3.97 4.90 1.47
CA LEU A 14 4.40 6.20 0.99
C LEU A 14 5.25 5.99 -0.27
N SER A 15 4.60 5.71 -1.39
CA SER A 15 5.27 5.31 -2.63
C SER A 15 5.90 6.50 -3.36
N GLY A 16 6.67 6.19 -4.41
CA GLY A 16 7.22 7.19 -5.32
C GLY A 16 6.14 8.10 -5.92
N VAL A 17 4.98 7.57 -6.31
CA VAL A 17 3.87 8.41 -6.80
C VAL A 17 3.28 9.28 -5.71
N ASP A 18 3.26 8.82 -4.46
CA ASP A 18 2.78 9.62 -3.34
C ASP A 18 3.71 10.79 -3.05
N TRP A 19 5.02 10.60 -3.14
CA TRP A 19 6.00 11.69 -3.01
C TRP A 19 5.87 12.77 -4.09
N LEU A 20 5.27 12.45 -5.24
CA LEU A 20 5.03 13.41 -6.32
C LEU A 20 3.76 14.26 -6.10
N ARG A 21 2.91 13.92 -5.12
CA ARG A 21 1.72 14.71 -4.79
C ARG A 21 2.13 16.11 -4.33
N PRO A 22 1.39 17.18 -4.69
CA PRO A 22 1.75 18.55 -4.34
C PRO A 22 2.03 18.77 -2.84
N GLU A 23 1.22 18.15 -1.97
CA GLU A 23 1.32 18.23 -0.52
C GLU A 23 2.61 17.59 0.00
N ASN A 24 2.91 16.38 -0.48
CA ASN A 24 4.12 15.65 -0.09
C ASN A 24 5.38 16.31 -0.64
N ARG A 25 5.32 16.86 -1.87
CA ARG A 25 6.43 17.61 -2.44
C ARG A 25 6.75 18.87 -1.62
N ALA A 26 5.72 19.59 -1.17
CA ALA A 26 5.91 20.72 -0.26
C ALA A 26 6.54 20.27 1.08
N ALA A 27 6.06 19.15 1.63
CA ALA A 27 6.65 18.56 2.83
C ALA A 27 8.13 18.20 2.65
N SER A 28 8.52 17.63 1.50
CA SER A 28 9.91 17.26 1.21
C SER A 28 10.86 18.46 1.27
N VAL A 29 10.44 19.61 0.77
CA VAL A 29 11.24 20.85 0.85
C VAL A 29 11.41 21.31 2.31
N LEU A 30 10.36 21.19 3.13
CA LEU A 30 10.44 21.51 4.55
C LEU A 30 11.37 20.54 5.30
N LEU A 31 11.33 19.25 4.96
CA LEU A 31 12.14 18.20 5.60
C LEU A 31 13.66 18.40 5.42
N GLU A 32 14.11 19.06 4.36
CA GLU A 32 15.53 19.33 4.11
C GLU A 32 16.16 20.25 5.17
N SER A 33 15.37 21.15 5.75
CA SER A 33 15.85 22.17 6.70
C SER A 33 15.24 22.03 8.10
N ALA A 34 14.27 21.13 8.28
CA ALA A 34 13.56 20.95 9.53
C ALA A 34 14.46 20.33 10.61
N ARG A 35 14.52 21.01 11.76
CA ARG A 35 15.10 20.43 12.99
C ARG A 35 14.20 19.33 13.57
N ASP A 36 12.88 19.50 13.45
CA ASP A 36 11.88 18.51 13.87
C ASP A 36 11.16 17.94 12.65
N ARG A 37 11.75 16.91 12.05
CA ARG A 37 11.18 16.23 10.88
C ARG A 37 9.86 15.51 11.21
N MET A 38 9.69 15.03 12.45
CA MET A 38 8.48 14.29 12.84
C MET A 38 7.26 15.20 12.89
N ALA A 39 7.41 16.45 13.32
CA ALA A 39 6.35 17.45 13.22
C ALA A 39 5.92 17.68 11.76
N ILE A 40 6.88 17.80 10.83
CA ILE A 40 6.60 17.97 9.39
C ILE A 40 5.88 16.75 8.81
N TYR A 41 6.33 15.54 9.14
CA TYR A 41 5.65 14.31 8.71
C TYR A 41 4.19 14.29 9.16
N ARG A 42 3.92 14.63 10.43
CA ARG A 42 2.56 14.64 10.98
C ARG A 42 1.65 15.69 10.34
N GLU A 43 2.18 16.86 10.05
CA GLU A 43 1.36 17.97 9.55
C GLU A 43 1.15 17.93 8.04
N HIS A 44 2.16 17.50 7.28
CA HIS A 44 2.20 17.72 5.84
C HIS A 44 2.24 16.45 5.01
N VAL A 45 2.75 15.33 5.52
CA VAL A 45 2.86 14.10 4.72
C VAL A 45 1.52 13.36 4.68
N LYS A 46 1.14 12.95 3.47
CA LYS A 46 -0.05 12.18 3.15
C LYS A 46 0.37 10.80 2.66
N PHE A 47 0.06 9.80 3.47
CA PHE A 47 0.23 8.39 3.13
C PHE A 47 -0.85 7.92 2.18
N ASN A 48 -0.58 6.82 1.48
CA ASN A 48 -1.52 6.18 0.58
C ASN A 48 -2.62 5.47 1.37
N ALA A 49 -3.82 6.05 1.35
CA ALA A 49 -4.98 5.51 2.06
C ALA A 49 -5.35 4.10 1.58
N SER A 50 -5.25 3.82 0.27
CA SER A 50 -5.53 2.47 -0.26
C SER A 50 -4.51 1.44 0.23
N ALA A 51 -3.23 1.80 0.28
CA ALA A 51 -2.19 0.92 0.83
C ALA A 51 -2.41 0.65 2.33
N ILE A 52 -2.75 1.68 3.12
CA ILE A 52 -3.09 1.53 4.55
C ILE A 52 -4.29 0.59 4.72
N THR A 53 -5.35 0.75 3.93
CA THR A 53 -6.52 -0.15 3.93
C THR A 53 -6.11 -1.59 3.64
N LEU A 54 -5.21 -1.81 2.67
CA LEU A 54 -4.71 -3.14 2.34
C LEU A 54 -3.85 -3.74 3.47
N VAL A 55 -3.03 -2.93 4.16
CA VAL A 55 -2.26 -3.38 5.34
C VAL A 55 -3.21 -3.84 6.46
N ASN A 56 -4.22 -3.05 6.78
CA ASN A 56 -5.23 -3.39 7.80
C ASN A 56 -6.00 -4.66 7.41
N ALA A 57 -6.44 -4.75 6.15
CA ALA A 57 -7.14 -5.92 5.63
C ALA A 57 -6.26 -7.18 5.70
N LEU A 58 -4.97 -7.06 5.40
CA LEU A 58 -4.04 -8.18 5.41
C LEU A 58 -3.91 -8.75 6.81
N CYS A 59 -3.65 -7.88 7.78
CA CYS A 59 -3.48 -8.27 9.17
C CYS A 59 -4.78 -8.86 9.74
N THR A 60 -5.92 -8.26 9.43
CA THR A 60 -7.23 -8.77 9.87
C THR A 60 -7.52 -10.15 9.29
N ALA A 61 -7.41 -10.31 7.97
CA ALA A 61 -7.68 -11.58 7.29
C ALA A 61 -6.73 -12.70 7.70
N ALA A 62 -5.46 -12.37 7.93
CA ALA A 62 -4.46 -13.33 8.37
C ALA A 62 -4.49 -13.60 9.87
N SER A 63 -5.22 -12.80 10.67
CA SER A 63 -5.01 -12.70 12.12
C SER A 63 -3.53 -12.48 12.46
N ALA A 64 -2.88 -11.60 11.69
CA ALA A 64 -1.48 -11.24 11.86
C ALA A 64 -1.35 -9.90 12.59
N GLN A 65 -0.19 -9.70 13.22
CA GLN A 65 0.17 -8.45 13.87
C GLN A 65 1.25 -7.70 13.07
N LEU A 66 1.27 -6.39 13.22
CA LEU A 66 2.21 -5.49 12.56
C LEU A 66 3.46 -5.27 13.38
N VAL A 67 4.61 -5.33 12.70
CA VAL A 67 5.92 -4.95 13.24
C VAL A 67 6.58 -3.97 12.26
N LEU A 68 7.04 -2.84 12.77
CA LEU A 68 7.73 -1.81 12.01
C LEU A 68 9.14 -2.27 11.65
N MET A 69 9.43 -2.30 10.35
CA MET A 69 10.73 -2.67 9.75
C MET A 69 11.42 -1.46 9.07
N SER A 70 10.79 -0.29 9.05
CA SER A 70 11.31 0.86 8.29
C SER A 70 12.65 1.44 8.77
N SER A 71 13.42 2.00 7.84
CA SER A 71 14.62 2.79 8.12
C SER A 71 14.34 4.02 8.97
N TRP A 72 13.09 4.50 9.03
CA TRP A 72 12.66 5.61 9.88
C TRP A 72 12.97 5.39 11.37
N ARG A 73 13.07 4.14 11.82
CA ARG A 73 13.47 3.79 13.19
C ARG A 73 14.89 4.27 13.55
N ARG A 74 15.72 4.57 12.56
CA ARG A 74 17.09 5.08 12.77
C ARG A 74 17.11 6.54 13.19
N THR A 75 16.12 7.31 12.77
CA THR A 75 16.06 8.77 12.99
C THR A 75 14.88 9.18 13.87
N HIS A 76 13.93 8.28 14.10
CA HIS A 76 12.72 8.55 14.86
C HIS A 76 12.48 7.47 15.91
N ARG A 77 11.90 7.86 17.05
CA ARG A 77 11.48 6.89 18.06
C ARG A 77 10.36 6.04 17.46
N PRO A 78 10.40 4.70 17.59
CA PRO A 78 9.36 3.85 17.03
C PRO A 78 7.94 4.19 17.50
N ALA A 79 7.78 4.67 18.74
CA ALA A 79 6.48 5.11 19.26
C ALA A 79 5.89 6.29 18.47
N ASP A 80 6.71 7.26 18.09
CA ASP A 80 6.27 8.43 17.33
C ASP A 80 5.82 8.03 15.91
N VAL A 81 6.55 7.10 15.29
CA VAL A 81 6.20 6.53 13.98
C VAL A 81 4.89 5.74 14.06
N ARG A 82 4.74 4.88 15.06
CA ARG A 82 3.51 4.11 15.28
C ARG A 82 2.31 5.04 15.46
N ASP A 83 2.43 6.05 16.31
CA ASP A 83 1.34 6.98 16.59
C ASP A 83 1.01 7.84 15.36
N LEU A 84 2.00 8.22 14.55
CA LEU A 84 1.79 8.85 13.24
C LEU A 84 0.96 7.93 12.32
N LEU A 85 1.42 6.70 12.08
CA LEU A 85 0.75 5.76 11.17
C LEU A 85 -0.67 5.42 11.63
N THR A 86 -0.89 5.30 12.94
CA THR A 86 -2.24 5.13 13.50
C THR A 86 -3.10 6.37 13.30
N GLY A 87 -2.55 7.58 13.40
CA GLY A 87 -3.25 8.81 13.04
C GLY A 87 -3.69 8.88 11.57
N HIS A 88 -3.02 8.11 10.69
CA HIS A 88 -3.35 7.98 9.28
C HIS A 88 -4.22 6.76 8.93
N GLY A 89 -4.68 6.00 9.93
CA GLY A 89 -5.67 4.94 9.74
C GLY A 89 -5.15 3.51 9.91
N ILE A 90 -3.88 3.29 10.25
CA ILE A 90 -3.45 1.94 10.68
C ILE A 90 -4.11 1.61 12.02
N ASP A 91 -4.89 0.52 12.09
CA ASP A 91 -5.61 0.15 13.31
C ASP A 91 -4.62 -0.16 14.44
N ARG A 92 -4.75 0.59 15.55
CA ARG A 92 -3.87 0.50 16.71
C ARG A 92 -3.80 -0.92 17.31
N ARG A 93 -4.87 -1.71 17.16
CA ARG A 93 -4.97 -3.08 17.70
C ARG A 93 -4.14 -4.10 16.92
N LEU A 94 -3.75 -3.76 15.69
CA LEU A 94 -2.97 -4.65 14.84
C LEU A 94 -1.48 -4.66 15.22
N TRP A 95 -0.98 -3.65 15.93
CA TRP A 95 0.42 -3.63 16.34
C TRP A 95 0.76 -4.77 17.32
N HIS A 96 1.89 -5.42 17.08
CA HIS A 96 2.46 -6.36 18.04
C HIS A 96 2.85 -5.65 19.35
N VAL A 97 2.96 -6.37 20.47
CA VAL A 97 3.40 -5.74 21.74
C VAL A 97 4.83 -5.21 21.64
N ASP A 98 5.69 -5.97 20.95
CA ASP A 98 7.01 -5.56 20.49
C ASP A 98 6.96 -5.20 19.00
N TYR A 99 6.42 -4.01 18.70
CA TYR A 99 6.03 -3.59 17.34
C TYR A 99 7.16 -3.00 16.50
N ALA A 100 8.43 -3.09 16.90
CA ALA A 100 9.52 -2.55 16.10
C ALA A 100 10.72 -3.47 16.16
N CYS A 101 11.24 -3.89 15.01
CA CYS A 101 12.49 -4.65 15.03
C CYS A 101 13.63 -3.79 15.62
N PRO A 102 14.66 -4.41 16.21
CA PRO A 102 15.84 -3.69 16.65
C PRO A 102 16.60 -3.15 15.43
N VAL A 103 17.45 -2.13 15.63
CA VAL A 103 18.34 -1.59 14.59
C VAL A 103 19.73 -2.17 14.82
N VAL A 104 20.03 -3.30 14.19
CA VAL A 104 21.28 -4.07 14.37
C VAL A 104 22.15 -4.13 13.11
N GLY A 105 21.54 -4.02 11.93
CA GLY A 105 22.24 -4.20 10.65
C GLY A 105 21.46 -3.58 9.51
N GLY A 106 21.19 -4.35 8.45
CA GLY A 106 20.19 -4.01 7.43
C GLY A 106 18.78 -4.45 7.86
N LYS A 107 17.74 -4.09 7.07
CA LYS A 107 16.35 -4.47 7.35
C LYS A 107 16.19 -6.00 7.56
N ARG A 108 16.89 -6.79 6.74
CA ARG A 108 16.95 -8.25 6.87
C ARG A 108 17.47 -8.71 8.24
N ASP A 109 18.59 -8.15 8.68
CA ASP A 109 19.21 -8.53 9.95
C ASP A 109 18.35 -8.07 11.13
N ASP A 110 17.72 -6.90 11.01
CA ASP A 110 16.75 -6.38 11.97
C ASP A 110 15.55 -7.32 12.14
N VAL A 111 14.98 -7.82 11.03
CA VAL A 111 13.88 -8.82 11.06
C VAL A 111 14.32 -10.11 11.71
N TYR A 112 15.47 -10.68 11.31
CA TYR A 112 15.92 -11.94 11.90
C TYR A 112 16.28 -11.81 13.38
N ALA A 113 16.84 -10.68 13.81
CA ALA A 113 17.10 -10.41 15.22
C ALA A 113 15.79 -10.33 16.03
N TRP A 114 14.75 -9.72 15.46
CA TRP A 114 13.43 -9.71 16.08
C TRP A 114 12.83 -11.12 16.13
N LEU A 115 12.82 -11.85 15.02
CA LEU A 115 12.30 -13.23 14.97
C LEU A 115 13.03 -14.17 15.94
N GLY A 116 14.34 -13.99 16.13
CA GLY A 116 15.13 -14.79 17.08
C GLY A 116 14.78 -14.56 18.55
N SER A 117 13.94 -13.56 18.86
CA SER A 117 13.38 -13.33 20.19
C SER A 117 11.89 -13.72 20.30
N HIS A 118 11.30 -14.26 19.23
CA HIS A 118 9.86 -14.54 19.09
C HIS A 118 9.62 -15.93 18.49
N ASP A 119 10.00 -16.96 19.24
CA ASP A 119 9.90 -18.38 18.82
C ASP A 119 8.45 -18.85 18.57
N ASP A 120 7.44 -18.08 18.99
CA ASP A 120 6.03 -18.40 18.80
C ASP A 120 5.46 -17.99 17.42
N VAL A 121 6.26 -17.30 16.60
CA VAL A 121 5.90 -16.86 15.24
C VAL A 121 5.93 -18.06 14.28
N THR A 122 4.79 -18.34 13.65
CA THR A 122 4.60 -19.49 12.76
C THR A 122 4.57 -19.15 11.28
N ALA A 123 4.28 -17.89 10.94
CA ALA A 123 4.35 -17.39 9.57
C ALA A 123 4.60 -15.88 9.59
N TRP A 124 5.30 -15.37 8.59
CA TRP A 124 5.54 -13.95 8.47
C TRP A 124 5.82 -13.53 7.02
N VAL A 125 5.64 -12.24 6.76
CA VAL A 125 5.90 -11.62 5.46
C VAL A 125 6.50 -10.23 5.67
N ALA A 126 7.42 -9.82 4.79
CA ALA A 126 7.90 -8.45 4.74
C ALA A 126 7.19 -7.69 3.61
N LEU A 127 6.61 -6.54 3.93
CA LEU A 127 6.08 -5.58 2.97
C LEU A 127 7.17 -4.52 2.77
N ASP A 128 7.94 -4.67 1.69
CA ASP A 128 9.09 -3.84 1.35
C ASP A 128 9.17 -3.66 -0.17
N ASP A 129 9.69 -2.52 -0.63
CA ASP A 129 9.95 -2.25 -2.03
C ASP A 129 11.40 -2.53 -2.45
N GLU A 130 12.31 -2.70 -1.49
CA GLU A 130 13.70 -3.01 -1.76
C GLU A 130 13.91 -4.51 -2.00
N ALA A 131 14.26 -4.86 -3.24
CA ALA A 131 14.52 -6.24 -3.67
C ALA A 131 15.74 -6.91 -3.00
N ASP A 132 16.50 -6.18 -2.16
CA ASP A 132 17.66 -6.68 -1.40
C ASP A 132 17.25 -7.49 -0.15
N SER A 133 15.98 -7.85 -0.06
CA SER A 133 15.40 -8.79 0.90
C SER A 133 15.76 -10.26 0.64
N GLU A 134 16.97 -10.54 0.11
CA GLU A 134 17.44 -11.92 -0.14
C GLU A 134 17.29 -12.80 1.11
N GLY A 135 16.36 -13.76 1.04
CA GLY A 135 16.04 -14.71 2.11
C GLY A 135 14.80 -14.38 2.94
N LEU A 136 14.21 -13.19 2.79
CA LEU A 136 12.90 -12.89 3.36
C LEU A 136 11.78 -13.38 2.41
N PRO A 137 10.66 -13.92 2.92
CA PRO A 137 9.41 -14.00 2.18
C PRO A 137 8.91 -12.56 1.93
N ASP A 138 9.40 -11.97 0.85
CA ASP A 138 8.98 -10.67 0.34
C ASP A 138 7.94 -10.86 -0.78
N VAL A 139 7.05 -9.89 -0.86
CA VAL A 139 5.93 -9.77 -1.78
C VAL A 139 6.34 -9.05 -3.07
N GLY A 140 7.51 -8.41 -3.11
CA GLY A 140 8.02 -7.67 -4.27
C GLY A 140 7.13 -6.48 -4.59
N ILE A 141 7.17 -5.46 -3.74
CA ILE A 141 6.39 -4.23 -3.93
C ILE A 141 7.15 -3.32 -4.89
N ASP A 142 6.46 -2.75 -5.88
CA ASP A 142 7.06 -1.71 -6.71
C ASP A 142 7.04 -0.41 -5.91
N GLY A 143 8.22 0.10 -5.55
CA GLY A 143 8.36 1.34 -4.77
C GLY A 143 7.72 2.55 -5.44
N ALA A 144 7.53 2.54 -6.77
CA ALA A 144 6.79 3.59 -7.46
C ALA A 144 5.29 3.52 -7.16
N ASP A 145 4.69 2.33 -7.17
CA ASP A 145 3.24 2.13 -7.07
C ASP A 145 2.74 1.91 -5.64
N GLY A 146 3.61 1.44 -4.73
CA GLY A 146 3.23 1.08 -3.38
C GLY A 146 2.55 -0.29 -3.26
N LEU A 147 2.01 -0.58 -2.08
CA LEU A 147 1.27 -1.81 -1.83
C LEU A 147 -0.01 -1.86 -2.66
N THR A 148 -0.06 -2.79 -3.63
CA THR A 148 -1.22 -3.01 -4.50
C THR A 148 -2.06 -4.21 -4.07
N SER A 149 -3.24 -4.38 -4.67
CA SER A 149 -4.06 -5.58 -4.48
C SER A 149 -3.37 -6.86 -4.95
N ALA A 150 -2.44 -6.77 -5.92
CA ALA A 150 -1.66 -7.91 -6.38
C ALA A 150 -0.67 -8.36 -5.29
N SER A 151 0.09 -7.42 -4.74
CA SER A 151 1.01 -7.68 -3.62
C SER A 151 0.25 -8.16 -2.39
N PHE A 152 -0.85 -7.51 -2.02
CA PHE A 152 -1.74 -7.98 -0.95
C PHE A 152 -2.10 -9.47 -1.06
N ARG A 153 -2.51 -9.94 -2.24
CA ARG A 153 -2.89 -11.35 -2.45
C ARG A 153 -1.72 -12.31 -2.25
N VAL A 154 -0.52 -11.90 -2.64
CA VAL A 154 0.70 -12.70 -2.41
C VAL A 154 1.02 -12.74 -0.92
N ALA A 155 0.99 -11.59 -0.24
CA ALA A 155 1.22 -11.49 1.20
C ALA A 155 0.22 -12.34 2.01
N ALA A 156 -1.07 -12.27 1.66
CA ALA A 156 -2.13 -13.03 2.31
C ALA A 156 -1.87 -14.54 2.20
N ARG A 157 -1.46 -15.03 1.03
CA ARG A 157 -1.11 -16.46 0.84
C ARG A 157 0.09 -16.87 1.67
N VAL A 158 1.13 -16.04 1.78
CA VAL A 158 2.30 -16.30 2.62
C VAL A 158 1.90 -16.47 4.08
N LEU A 159 0.95 -15.66 4.56
CA LEU A 159 0.42 -15.75 5.92
C LEU A 159 -0.66 -16.85 6.10
N GLY A 160 -0.92 -17.65 5.06
CA GLY A 160 -1.95 -18.70 5.06
C GLY A 160 -3.37 -18.16 5.25
N ALA A 161 -3.60 -16.91 4.86
CA ALA A 161 -4.92 -16.30 4.81
C ALA A 161 -5.57 -16.60 3.46
N ASP A 162 -6.90 -16.67 3.44
CA ASP A 162 -7.61 -16.73 2.18
C ASP A 162 -7.47 -15.39 1.46
N ALA A 163 -6.79 -15.40 0.32
CA ALA A 163 -6.65 -14.23 -0.55
C ALA A 163 -7.90 -14.00 -1.41
N THR A 164 -8.91 -14.88 -1.32
CA THR A 164 -10.29 -14.65 -1.79
C THR A 164 -10.75 -13.32 -1.21
N PRO A 165 -11.38 -12.46 -2.03
CA PRO A 165 -11.31 -11.06 -1.76
C PRO A 165 -11.97 -10.74 -0.41
N VAL A 166 -11.16 -10.24 0.52
CA VAL A 166 -11.62 -9.24 1.48
C VAL A 166 -12.25 -8.06 0.73
N LEU A 167 -12.04 -7.93 -0.59
CA LEU A 167 -12.80 -7.03 -1.49
C LEU A 167 -14.24 -7.51 -1.82
N GLY A 168 -14.68 -8.62 -1.24
CA GLY A 168 -16.09 -8.99 -1.08
C GLY A 168 -16.63 -8.68 0.32
N CYS A 169 -15.81 -8.11 1.21
CA CYS A 169 -16.39 -7.35 2.31
C CYS A 169 -17.11 -6.18 1.65
N HIS A 170 -18.40 -6.04 1.90
CA HIS A 170 -19.03 -4.74 1.77
C HIS A 170 -18.08 -3.77 2.48
N LEU A 171 -17.45 -2.86 1.74
CA LEU A 171 -16.99 -1.63 2.36
C LEU A 171 -18.27 -1.07 2.99
N GLU A 172 -18.41 -1.22 4.30
CA GLU A 172 -19.50 -0.59 5.04
C GLU A 172 -19.54 0.86 4.60
N GLN A 173 -20.75 1.41 4.50
CA GLN A 173 -20.97 2.76 3.99
C GLN A 173 -20.02 3.79 4.65
N GLU A 174 -19.69 3.59 5.93
CA GLU A 174 -18.73 4.38 6.70
C GLU A 174 -17.29 4.36 6.14
N HIS A 175 -16.80 3.22 5.63
CA HIS A 175 -15.48 3.15 4.99
C HIS A 175 -15.48 3.83 3.63
N ILE A 176 -16.56 3.72 2.86
CA ILE A 176 -16.73 4.43 1.58
C ILE A 176 -16.78 5.95 1.83
N GLU A 177 -17.48 6.37 2.88
CA GLU A 177 -17.57 7.75 3.33
C GLU A 177 -16.21 8.26 3.81
N GLN A 178 -15.47 7.50 4.60
CA GLN A 178 -14.09 7.85 4.97
C GLN A 178 -13.16 7.98 3.76
N LEU A 179 -13.28 7.09 2.76
CA LEU A 179 -12.50 7.21 1.54
C LEU A 179 -12.87 8.51 0.80
N ALA A 180 -14.16 8.83 0.69
CA ALA A 180 -14.63 10.07 0.05
C ALA A 180 -14.24 11.35 0.81
N GLU A 181 -14.32 11.34 2.15
CA GLU A 181 -13.96 12.45 3.03
C GLU A 181 -12.45 12.74 3.03
N ASN A 182 -11.62 11.71 2.82
CA ASN A 182 -10.17 11.84 2.73
C ASN A 182 -9.66 12.33 1.36
N GLY A 183 -10.56 12.80 0.48
CA GLY A 183 -10.19 13.46 -0.77
C GLY A 183 -9.69 12.51 -1.86
N ILE A 184 -10.09 11.24 -1.78
CA ILE A 184 -9.75 10.21 -2.75
C ILE A 184 -10.52 10.49 -4.05
N GLY A 185 -9.80 10.77 -5.14
CA GLY A 185 -10.38 11.21 -6.41
C GLY A 185 -11.23 10.14 -7.10
N GLU A 186 -12.04 10.52 -8.11
CA GLU A 186 -12.87 9.60 -8.90
C GLU A 186 -12.10 8.38 -9.45
N THR A 187 -10.79 8.52 -9.66
CA THR A 187 -9.90 7.47 -10.15
C THR A 187 -9.65 6.37 -9.12
N ASP A 188 -9.59 6.75 -7.84
CA ASP A 188 -9.35 5.85 -6.71
C ASP A 188 -10.67 5.23 -6.19
N ILE A 189 -11.79 5.95 -6.30
CA ILE A 189 -13.15 5.36 -6.19
C ILE A 189 -13.38 4.38 -7.35
N GLY A 190 -12.88 4.72 -8.54
CA GLY A 190 -12.85 3.84 -9.71
C GLY A 190 -11.98 2.60 -9.48
N LEU A 191 -10.87 2.73 -8.74
CA LEU A 191 -10.03 1.60 -8.33
C LEU A 191 -10.75 0.74 -7.29
N ALA A 192 -11.38 1.34 -6.27
CA ALA A 192 -12.21 0.63 -5.30
C ALA A 192 -13.35 -0.16 -6.01
N ARG A 193 -14.07 0.47 -6.93
CA ARG A 193 -15.08 -0.20 -7.78
C ARG A 193 -14.47 -1.25 -8.71
N TRP A 194 -13.29 -1.00 -9.27
CA TRP A 194 -12.59 -1.98 -10.10
C TRP A 194 -12.19 -3.23 -9.30
N LEU A 195 -11.84 -3.05 -8.02
CA LEU A 195 -11.53 -4.13 -7.09
C LEU A 195 -12.79 -4.91 -6.65
N GLU A 196 -13.99 -4.33 -6.72
CA GLU A 196 -15.28 -4.99 -6.45
C GLU A 196 -15.77 -5.92 -7.59
N PHE A 197 -15.25 -5.77 -8.81
CA PHE A 197 -15.81 -6.44 -10.00
C PHE A 197 -15.20 -7.81 -10.36
N ASP A 198 -14.47 -8.47 -9.45
CA ASP A 198 -14.10 -9.89 -9.64
C ASP A 198 -15.25 -10.80 -9.16
N ARG A 199 -16.32 -10.89 -9.97
CA ARG A 199 -17.55 -11.62 -9.62
C ARG A 199 -17.46 -13.14 -9.72
N GLY A 200 -16.31 -13.70 -10.11
CA GLY A 200 -16.17 -15.15 -10.29
C GLY A 200 -17.09 -15.78 -11.35
N ASP A 201 -17.81 -14.96 -12.14
CA ASP A 201 -18.83 -15.40 -13.10
C ASP A 201 -18.28 -15.61 -14.52
N GLY A 202 -16.97 -15.46 -14.72
CA GLY A 202 -16.32 -15.64 -16.01
C GLY A 202 -16.52 -14.49 -16.99
N SER A 203 -17.05 -13.34 -16.57
CA SER A 203 -17.03 -12.13 -17.40
C SER A 203 -15.58 -11.70 -17.68
N GLU A 204 -15.23 -11.59 -18.97
CA GLU A 204 -13.85 -11.34 -19.39
C GLU A 204 -13.30 -10.02 -18.83
N ARG A 205 -12.14 -10.11 -18.18
CA ARG A 205 -11.31 -8.95 -17.83
C ARG A 205 -11.05 -8.11 -19.09
N PRO A 206 -11.02 -6.76 -19.01
CA PRO A 206 -10.36 -5.98 -20.04
C PRO A 206 -8.90 -6.44 -20.12
N PRO A 207 -8.35 -6.65 -21.32
CA PRO A 207 -7.07 -7.29 -21.47
C PRO A 207 -5.97 -6.44 -20.81
N SER A 208 -5.18 -7.08 -19.95
CA SER A 208 -3.94 -6.57 -19.36
C SER A 208 -2.90 -6.08 -20.38
N ARG A 209 -3.17 -6.24 -21.69
CA ARG A 209 -2.43 -5.63 -22.80
C ARG A 209 -2.45 -4.10 -22.81
N LEU A 210 -3.42 -3.44 -22.18
CA LEU A 210 -3.39 -1.97 -22.08
C LEU A 210 -2.30 -1.44 -21.13
N LEU A 211 -1.76 -2.28 -20.25
CA LEU A 211 -0.66 -1.93 -19.33
C LEU A 211 0.68 -2.60 -19.70
N ARG A 212 0.68 -3.55 -20.64
CA ARG A 212 1.88 -4.33 -21.01
C ARG A 212 2.63 -3.84 -22.25
N ASP A 213 2.08 -2.92 -23.03
CA ASP A 213 2.87 -2.32 -24.11
C ASP A 213 3.76 -1.22 -23.54
N SER A 214 5.03 -1.59 -23.35
CA SER A 214 6.31 -0.86 -23.20
C SER A 214 6.40 0.63 -23.61
N SER A 215 5.40 1.43 -23.26
CA SER A 215 5.28 2.86 -23.59
C SER A 215 5.30 3.72 -22.33
N TYR A 216 5.11 3.14 -21.14
CA TYR A 216 5.31 3.84 -19.87
C TYR A 216 6.78 4.23 -19.67
N ALA A 217 7.72 3.33 -20.01
CA ALA A 217 9.15 3.61 -20.01
C ALA A 217 9.62 4.60 -21.12
N ARG A 218 8.75 5.02 -22.04
CA ARG A 218 9.05 6.01 -23.09
C ARG A 218 8.13 7.24 -23.06
N ALA A 219 7.33 7.41 -22.03
CA ALA A 219 6.38 8.53 -21.91
C ALA A 219 7.02 9.75 -21.25
N THR A 220 8.11 10.27 -21.84
CA THR A 220 8.58 11.65 -21.59
C THR A 220 8.33 12.58 -22.77
N SER A 221 7.54 12.17 -23.76
CA SER A 221 7.06 13.04 -24.84
C SER A 221 5.53 13.10 -24.91
N GLY A 222 5.00 14.32 -25.02
CA GLY A 222 3.58 14.67 -24.86
C GLY A 222 2.60 14.02 -25.85
N SER A 223 3.06 13.31 -26.88
CA SER A 223 2.20 12.61 -27.85
C SER A 223 1.58 11.31 -27.30
N SER A 224 2.19 10.70 -26.28
CA SER A 224 1.76 9.41 -25.72
C SER A 224 0.53 9.54 -24.80
N ARG A 225 0.46 10.64 -24.02
CA ARG A 225 -0.65 10.94 -23.10
C ARG A 225 -1.97 11.21 -23.83
N ALA A 226 -1.95 12.02 -24.89
CA ALA A 226 -3.16 12.32 -25.68
C ALA A 226 -3.71 11.07 -26.38
N GLN A 227 -2.85 10.10 -26.70
CA GLN A 227 -3.25 8.85 -27.33
C GLN A 227 -3.92 7.89 -26.34
N PHE A 228 -3.45 7.86 -25.09
CA PHE A 228 -4.09 7.15 -23.99
C PHE A 228 -5.47 7.74 -23.65
N GLU A 229 -5.53 9.07 -23.45
CA GLU A 229 -6.78 9.77 -23.12
C GLU A 229 -7.85 9.58 -24.19
N ARG A 230 -7.46 9.54 -25.48
CA ARG A 230 -8.38 9.25 -26.59
C ARG A 230 -8.91 7.82 -26.53
N ARG A 231 -8.05 6.82 -26.37
CA ARG A 231 -8.46 5.40 -26.32
C ARG A 231 -9.34 5.09 -25.11
N PHE A 232 -9.08 5.74 -23.98
CA PHE A 232 -9.90 5.61 -22.78
C PHE A 232 -11.30 6.22 -22.99
N ARG A 233 -11.38 7.38 -23.66
CA ARG A 233 -12.66 8.01 -24.01
C ARG A 233 -13.46 7.16 -25.01
N ASP A 234 -12.82 6.66 -26.05
CA ASP A 234 -13.45 5.78 -27.05
C ASP A 234 -14.00 4.50 -26.40
N TYR A 235 -13.29 3.96 -25.40
CA TYR A 235 -13.77 2.81 -24.61
C TYR A 235 -15.03 3.15 -23.80
N LEU A 236 -15.05 4.30 -23.11
CA LEU A 236 -16.22 4.74 -22.35
C LEU A 236 -17.43 5.02 -23.25
N ASP A 237 -17.20 5.63 -24.42
CA ASP A 237 -18.26 5.92 -25.40
C ASP A 237 -18.78 4.62 -26.05
N SER A 238 -17.92 3.63 -26.30
CA SER A 238 -18.33 2.30 -26.81
C SER A 238 -19.18 1.49 -25.83
N ARG A 239 -19.20 1.88 -24.54
CA ARG A 239 -19.98 1.23 -23.47
C ARG A 239 -21.28 1.96 -23.14
N ARG A 240 -21.55 3.11 -23.73
CA ARG A 240 -22.89 3.72 -23.72
C ARG A 240 -23.76 3.10 -24.81
N LEU A 241 -24.33 1.94 -24.49
CA LEU A 241 -25.50 1.42 -25.18
C LEU A 241 -26.73 1.66 -24.29
N THR A 242 -27.57 2.59 -24.76
CA THR A 242 -29.03 2.44 -24.88
C THR A 242 -29.79 1.88 -23.68
N ASP A 243 -30.35 2.78 -22.86
CA ASP A 243 -31.81 2.94 -22.67
C ASP A 243 -32.11 3.56 -21.29
N LEU A 244 -32.45 4.84 -21.30
CA LEU A 244 -33.38 5.44 -20.36
C LEU A 244 -34.32 6.37 -21.15
N SER A 245 -35.29 5.74 -21.80
CA SER A 245 -36.66 6.26 -21.98
C SER A 245 -37.62 5.22 -21.45
#